data_AF-A0A959MVV1-F1
#
_entry.id   AF-A0A959MVV1-F1
#
_cell.length_a   1.000
_cell.length_b   1.000
_cell.length_c   1.000
_cell.angle_alpha   90.00
_cell.angle_beta   90.00
_cell.angle_gamma   90.00
#
_symmetry.space_group_name_H-M   'P 1'
#
loop_
_entity.id
_entity.type
_entity.pdbx_description
1 polymer ?
#
loop_
_entity_poly.entity_id
_entity_poly.type
_entity_poly.pdbx_seq_one_letter_code
_entity_poly.pdbx_strand_id
1 'polypeptide(L)'
;MEKIKNNVRIHFFYIVLILSLIIITLLTLYLGGVKIIVDYFTFGMTLTSMALAVLAIVYAYISNASFHNIVGSLKDVSQDIEENALTLNNATSDLKNKIEHVTESISEIITESTDKTHKRLDSFIEKVESSANVSKEIPTKDNIDKVNDETIKSLLKYSSFSGLIALYIANYSFSSTKEISLYKFDDVYRISLYYQGFLVALNSMRITSGAHSASLKVTAINDYISANIEKELIARIEKEKQTHPKSTWETSFTKVKDILASL
;
A
#
# COMPACT_ATOMS: atom_id res chain seq x y z
N MET A 1 -27.31 -40.32 4.21
CA MET A 1 -27.09 -41.07 2.94
C MET A 1 -25.73 -41.75 2.85
N GLU A 2 -24.70 -41.26 3.56
CA GLU A 2 -23.32 -41.81 3.50
C GLU A 2 -23.16 -43.18 4.19
N LYS A 3 -23.84 -43.42 5.33
CA LYS A 3 -23.81 -44.72 6.05
C LYS A 3 -24.38 -45.91 5.26
N ILE A 4 -25.41 -45.69 4.44
CA ILE A 4 -26.05 -46.76 3.64
C ILE A 4 -25.13 -47.19 2.49
N LYS A 5 -24.40 -46.24 1.88
CA LYS A 5 -23.47 -46.49 0.78
C LYS A 5 -22.28 -47.38 1.21
N ASN A 6 -21.78 -47.20 2.43
CA ASN A 6 -20.68 -48.01 2.97
C ASN A 6 -21.09 -49.46 3.27
N ASN A 7 -22.29 -49.68 3.83
CA ASN A 7 -22.78 -51.03 4.11
C ASN A 7 -22.99 -51.85 2.82
N VAL A 8 -23.54 -51.24 1.77
CA VAL A 8 -23.73 -51.92 0.47
C VAL A 8 -22.38 -52.30 -0.15
N ARG A 9 -21.37 -51.42 -0.08
CA ARG A 9 -20.03 -51.71 -0.62
C ARG A 9 -19.33 -52.84 0.14
N ILE A 10 -19.51 -52.89 1.46
CA ILE A 10 -18.99 -53.97 2.31
C ILE A 10 -19.70 -55.29 2.01
N HIS A 11 -21.04 -55.32 1.97
CA HIS A 11 -21.79 -56.54 1.64
C HIS A 11 -21.49 -57.05 0.23
N PHE A 12 -21.33 -56.15 -0.75
CA PHE A 12 -20.89 -56.53 -2.10
C PHE A 12 -19.51 -57.19 -2.09
N PHE A 13 -18.55 -56.64 -1.34
CA PHE A 13 -17.22 -57.24 -1.19
C PHE A 13 -17.28 -58.62 -0.52
N TYR A 14 -18.07 -58.78 0.54
CA TYR A 14 -18.26 -60.08 1.21
C TYR A 14 -18.89 -61.13 0.29
N ILE A 15 -19.93 -60.77 -0.47
CA ILE A 15 -20.59 -61.68 -1.41
C ILE A 15 -19.61 -62.12 -2.52
N VAL A 16 -18.84 -61.19 -3.08
CA VAL A 16 -17.83 -61.49 -4.11
C VAL A 16 -16.73 -62.40 -3.55
N LEU A 17 -16.27 -62.16 -2.32
CA LEU A 17 -15.23 -62.96 -1.67
C LEU A 17 -15.71 -64.39 -1.37
N ILE A 18 -16.93 -64.54 -0.83
CA ILE A 18 -17.54 -65.84 -0.55
C ILE A 18 -17.76 -66.62 -1.85
N LEU A 19 -18.29 -65.96 -2.89
CA LEU A 19 -18.50 -66.58 -4.20
C LEU A 19 -17.17 -67.04 -4.83
N SER A 20 -16.12 -66.21 -4.73
CA SER A 20 -14.78 -66.57 -5.21
C SER A 20 -14.21 -67.79 -4.47
N LEU A 21 -14.35 -67.85 -3.14
CA LEU A 21 -13.94 -69.01 -2.33
C LEU A 21 -14.66 -70.30 -2.73
N ILE A 22 -15.96 -70.22 -2.99
CA ILE A 22 -16.76 -71.37 -3.46
C ILE A 22 -16.23 -71.84 -4.83
N ILE A 23 -15.99 -70.91 -5.76
CA ILE A 23 -15.43 -71.22 -7.09
C ILE A 23 -14.06 -71.90 -6.97
N ILE A 24 -13.16 -71.35 -6.16
CA ILE A 24 -11.82 -71.91 -5.94
C ILE A 24 -11.91 -73.33 -5.35
N THR A 25 -12.81 -73.55 -4.38
CA THR A 25 -13.01 -74.86 -3.75
C THR A 25 -13.53 -75.90 -4.76
N LEU A 26 -14.53 -75.53 -5.57
CA LEU A 26 -15.04 -76.40 -6.64
C LEU A 26 -13.94 -76.74 -7.66
N LEU A 27 -13.18 -75.73 -8.09
CA LEU A 27 -12.10 -75.90 -9.05
C LEU A 27 -11.00 -76.82 -8.49
N THR A 28 -10.67 -76.68 -7.21
CA THR A 28 -9.68 -77.52 -6.52
C THR A 28 -10.11 -78.99 -6.49
N LEU A 29 -11.38 -79.28 -6.18
CA LEU A 29 -11.90 -80.64 -6.15
C LEU A 29 -11.95 -81.27 -7.56
N TYR A 30 -12.30 -80.49 -8.59
CA TYR A 30 -12.41 -80.97 -9.97
C TYR A 30 -11.06 -81.15 -10.66
N LEU A 31 -10.16 -80.16 -10.59
CA LEU A 31 -8.84 -80.20 -11.24
C LEU A 31 -7.82 -81.04 -10.45
N GLY A 32 -7.95 -81.13 -9.13
CA GLY A 32 -7.01 -81.86 -8.27
C GLY A 32 -6.90 -83.36 -8.59
N GLY A 33 -7.91 -83.94 -9.24
CA GLY A 33 -7.89 -85.33 -9.71
C GLY A 33 -7.02 -85.58 -10.95
N VAL A 34 -6.62 -84.54 -11.68
CA VAL A 34 -5.91 -84.63 -12.96
C VAL A 34 -4.48 -84.08 -12.83
N LYS A 35 -3.52 -84.95 -12.52
CA LYS A 35 -2.11 -84.58 -12.22
C LYS A 35 -1.48 -83.66 -13.27
N ILE A 36 -1.67 -83.94 -14.56
CA ILE A 36 -1.07 -83.15 -15.65
C ILE A 36 -1.48 -81.66 -15.59
N ILE A 37 -2.74 -81.35 -15.24
CA ILE A 37 -3.24 -79.98 -15.16
C ILE A 37 -2.66 -79.28 -13.92
N VAL A 38 -2.57 -79.98 -12.80
CA VAL A 38 -1.98 -79.47 -11.56
C VAL A 38 -0.51 -79.13 -11.74
N ASP A 39 0.25 -79.95 -12.47
CA ASP A 39 1.66 -79.72 -12.75
C ASP A 39 1.88 -78.45 -13.60
N TYR A 40 1.09 -78.26 -14.68
CA TYR A 40 1.13 -77.03 -15.48
C TYR A 40 0.71 -75.79 -14.69
N PHE A 41 -0.32 -75.91 -13.84
CA PHE A 41 -0.77 -74.80 -12.99
C PHE A 41 0.30 -74.40 -11.97
N THR A 42 0.95 -75.38 -11.33
CA THR A 42 2.04 -75.17 -10.37
C THR A 42 3.26 -74.54 -11.03
N PHE A 43 3.61 -75.01 -12.23
CA PHE A 43 4.68 -74.40 -13.03
C PHE A 43 4.36 -72.94 -13.38
N GLY A 44 3.13 -72.67 -13.84
CA GLY A 44 2.66 -71.31 -14.12
C GLY A 44 2.72 -70.39 -12.89
N MET A 45 2.29 -70.86 -11.72
CA MET A 45 2.39 -70.11 -10.46
C MET A 45 3.84 -69.82 -10.04
N THR A 46 4.75 -70.75 -10.30
CA THR A 46 6.17 -70.55 -9.99
C THR A 46 6.79 -69.51 -10.93
N LEU A 47 6.44 -69.56 -12.22
CA LEU A 47 6.90 -68.58 -13.22
C LEU A 47 6.37 -67.17 -12.92
N THR A 48 5.10 -67.05 -12.51
CA THR A 48 4.53 -65.75 -12.13
C THR A 48 5.16 -65.20 -10.85
N SER A 49 5.47 -66.06 -9.86
CA SER A 49 6.21 -65.67 -8.66
C SER A 49 7.60 -65.14 -8.99
N MET A 50 8.33 -65.84 -9.86
CA MET A 50 9.65 -65.40 -10.34
C MET A 50 9.55 -64.06 -11.07
N ALA A 51 8.55 -63.88 -11.94
CA ALA A 51 8.33 -62.62 -12.65
C ALA A 51 8.01 -61.46 -11.70
N LEU A 52 7.17 -61.67 -10.68
CA LEU A 52 6.88 -60.67 -9.65
C LEU A 52 8.12 -60.30 -8.83
N ALA A 53 8.97 -61.28 -8.51
CA ALA A 53 10.23 -61.02 -7.80
C ALA A 53 11.17 -60.13 -8.64
N VAL A 54 11.29 -60.38 -9.95
CA VAL A 54 12.06 -59.53 -10.86
C VAL A 54 11.46 -58.12 -10.94
N LEU A 55 10.14 -58.00 -11.07
CA LEU A 55 9.46 -56.71 -11.06
C LEU A 55 9.74 -55.95 -9.76
N ALA A 56 9.70 -56.62 -8.61
CA ALA A 56 10.00 -56.01 -7.32
C ALA A 56 11.45 -55.48 -7.26
N ILE A 57 12.42 -56.25 -7.78
CA ILE A 57 13.82 -55.81 -7.87
C ILE A 57 13.96 -54.58 -8.77
N VAL A 58 13.31 -54.57 -9.94
CA VAL A 58 13.33 -53.41 -10.86
C VAL A 58 12.72 -52.17 -10.22
N TYR A 59 11.56 -52.31 -9.57
CA TYR A 59 10.93 -51.20 -8.86
C TYR A 59 11.78 -50.69 -7.70
N ALA A 60 12.42 -51.58 -6.93
CA ALA A 60 13.34 -51.18 -5.87
C ALA A 60 14.54 -50.41 -6.42
N TYR A 61 15.10 -50.84 -7.57
CA TYR A 61 16.18 -50.13 -8.24
C TYR A 61 15.76 -48.73 -8.70
N ILE A 62 14.63 -48.59 -9.38
CA ILE A 62 14.10 -47.30 -9.84
C ILE A 62 13.77 -46.38 -8.66
N SER A 63 13.18 -46.93 -7.60
CA SER A 63 12.86 -46.20 -6.37
C SER A 63 14.13 -45.68 -5.69
N ASN A 64 15.17 -46.50 -5.60
CA ASN A 64 16.44 -46.09 -5.02
C ASN A 64 17.13 -44.98 -5.84
N ALA A 65 17.11 -45.09 -7.18
CA ALA A 65 17.63 -44.04 -8.06
C ALA A 65 16.84 -42.72 -7.91
N SER A 66 15.51 -42.80 -7.84
CA SER A 66 14.64 -41.63 -7.62
C SER A 66 14.88 -41.00 -6.25
N PHE A 67 15.06 -41.82 -5.21
CA PHE A 67 15.38 -41.34 -3.87
C PHE A 67 16.71 -40.59 -3.83
N HIS A 68 17.74 -41.10 -4.49
CA HIS A 68 19.04 -40.42 -4.58
C HIS A 68 18.93 -39.05 -5.25
N ASN A 69 18.12 -38.93 -6.32
CA ASN A 69 17.87 -37.65 -6.98
C ASN A 69 17.13 -36.67 -6.06
N ILE A 70 16.11 -37.13 -5.33
CA ILE A 70 15.37 -36.30 -4.37
C ILE A 70 16.30 -35.78 -3.27
N VAL A 71 17.17 -36.63 -2.73
CA VAL A 71 18.17 -36.23 -1.71
C VAL A 71 19.14 -35.21 -2.29
N GLY A 72 19.58 -35.38 -3.54
CA GLY A 72 20.40 -34.40 -4.25
C GLY A 72 19.70 -33.04 -4.35
N SER A 73 18.46 -33.00 -4.87
CA SER A 73 17.70 -31.76 -4.98
C SER A 73 17.42 -31.10 -3.63
N LEU A 74 17.19 -31.89 -2.56
CA LEU A 74 17.03 -31.34 -1.20
C LEU A 74 18.31 -30.67 -0.70
N LYS A 75 19.48 -31.25 -1.01
CA LYS A 75 20.76 -30.65 -0.68
C LYS A 75 20.97 -29.33 -1.42
N ASP A 76 20.68 -29.30 -2.72
CA ASP A 76 20.80 -28.09 -3.54
C ASP A 76 19.88 -26.98 -3.00
N VAL A 77 18.60 -27.29 -2.73
CA VAL A 77 17.65 -26.35 -2.12
C VAL A 77 18.13 -25.86 -0.75
N SER A 78 18.71 -26.74 0.07
CA SER A 78 19.27 -26.33 1.36
C SER A 78 20.44 -25.36 1.21
N GLN A 79 21.28 -25.56 0.19
CA GLN A 79 22.40 -24.67 -0.11
C GLN A 79 21.90 -23.31 -0.63
N ASP A 80 20.91 -23.30 -1.51
CA ASP A 80 20.28 -22.06 -1.99
C ASP A 80 19.64 -21.26 -0.84
N ILE A 81 19.02 -21.94 0.13
CA ILE A 81 18.47 -21.30 1.33
C ILE A 81 19.58 -20.66 2.17
N GLU A 82 20.71 -21.36 2.36
CA GLU A 82 21.86 -20.84 3.10
C GLU A 82 22.46 -19.60 2.41
N GLU A 83 22.66 -19.65 1.10
CA GLU A 83 23.19 -18.53 0.31
C GLU A 83 22.25 -17.32 0.33
N ASN A 84 20.94 -17.55 0.20
CA ASN A 84 19.94 -16.49 0.31
C ASN A 84 19.89 -15.87 1.71
N ALA A 85 20.03 -16.68 2.77
CA ALA A 85 20.09 -16.19 4.13
C ALA A 85 21.34 -15.32 4.37
N LEU A 86 22.51 -15.72 3.84
CA LEU A 86 23.73 -14.91 3.88
C LEU A 86 23.55 -13.58 3.12
N THR A 87 22.96 -13.63 1.93
CA THR A 87 22.68 -12.44 1.13
C THR A 87 21.74 -11.48 1.86
N LEU A 88 20.67 -11.99 2.49
CA LEU A 88 19.76 -11.18 3.30
C LEU A 88 20.44 -10.56 4.52
N ASN A 89 21.31 -11.30 5.21
CA ASN A 89 22.08 -10.77 6.33
C ASN A 89 23.02 -9.64 5.88
N ASN A 90 23.71 -9.82 4.76
CA ASN A 90 24.59 -8.79 4.19
C ASN A 90 23.79 -7.55 3.78
N ALA A 91 22.67 -7.72 3.07
CA ALA A 91 21.80 -6.62 2.68
C ALA A 91 21.22 -5.86 3.89
N THR A 92 20.86 -6.59 4.95
CA THR A 92 20.37 -6.00 6.20
C THR A 92 21.47 -5.21 6.92
N SER A 93 22.70 -5.74 6.95
CA SER A 93 23.86 -5.04 7.50
C SER A 93 24.19 -3.77 6.71
N ASP A 94 24.19 -3.84 5.38
CA ASP A 94 24.42 -2.68 4.51
C ASP A 94 23.35 -1.61 4.69
N LEU A 95 22.08 -2.03 4.81
CA LEU A 95 20.99 -1.11 5.08
C LEU A 95 21.17 -0.42 6.43
N LYS A 96 21.55 -1.17 7.48
CA LYS A 96 21.85 -0.60 8.80
C LYS A 96 22.96 0.46 8.71
N ASN A 97 24.07 0.15 8.04
CA ASN A 97 25.18 1.08 7.86
C ASN A 97 24.76 2.35 7.09
N LYS A 98 23.96 2.19 6.03
CA LYS A 98 23.41 3.34 5.28
C LYS A 98 22.49 4.21 6.12
N ILE A 99 21.65 3.61 6.98
CA ILE A 99 20.76 4.35 7.89
C ILE A 99 21.58 5.12 8.94
N GLU A 100 22.64 4.53 9.50
CA GLU A 100 23.55 5.21 10.42
C GLU A 100 24.19 6.43 9.74
N HIS A 101 24.73 6.28 8.53
CA HIS A 101 25.28 7.41 7.77
C HIS A 101 24.25 8.49 7.41
N VAL A 102 23.01 8.12 7.08
CA VAL A 102 21.95 9.10 6.84
C VAL A 102 21.64 9.88 8.11
N THR A 103 21.62 9.22 9.26
CA THR A 103 21.37 9.86 10.56
C THR A 103 22.51 10.82 10.93
N GLU A 104 23.75 10.42 10.70
CA GLU A 104 24.94 11.27 10.89
C GLU A 104 24.89 12.49 9.95
N SER A 105 24.62 12.28 8.66
CA SER A 105 24.50 13.36 7.68
C SER A 105 23.38 14.35 8.03
N ILE A 106 22.23 13.86 8.51
CA ILE A 106 21.12 14.71 8.98
C ILE A 106 21.57 15.52 10.20
N SER A 107 22.29 14.91 11.14
CA SER A 107 22.82 15.62 12.31
C SER A 107 23.77 16.74 11.89
N GLU A 108 24.70 16.47 10.97
CA GLU A 108 25.63 17.45 10.43
C GLU A 108 24.90 18.62 9.74
N ILE A 109 23.90 18.33 8.90
CA ILE A 109 23.09 19.34 8.22
C ILE A 109 22.31 20.19 9.24
N ILE A 110 21.75 19.60 10.29
CA ILE A 110 21.05 20.34 11.33
C ILE A 110 22.00 21.28 12.06
N THR A 111 23.20 20.82 12.45
CA THR A 111 24.20 21.68 13.08
C THR A 111 24.66 22.80 12.16
N GLU A 112 24.98 22.49 10.90
CA GLU A 112 25.45 23.50 9.93
C GLU A 112 24.35 24.52 9.59
N SER A 113 23.10 24.07 9.43
CA SER A 113 21.95 24.93 9.18
C SER A 113 21.64 25.81 10.39
N THR A 114 21.77 25.27 11.61
CA THR A 114 21.58 26.03 12.85
C THR A 114 22.65 27.11 12.99
N ASP A 115 23.92 26.79 12.72
CA ASP A 115 25.02 27.74 12.75
C ASP A 115 24.90 28.84 11.69
N LYS A 116 24.54 28.47 10.45
CA LYS A 116 24.29 29.44 9.39
C LYS A 116 23.09 30.34 9.72
N THR A 117 22.06 29.79 10.36
CA THR A 117 20.90 30.56 10.79
C THR A 117 21.26 31.53 11.89
N HIS A 118 22.03 31.11 12.91
CA HIS A 118 22.53 32.00 13.96
C HIS A 118 23.39 33.13 13.38
N LYS A 119 24.38 32.80 12.52
CA LYS A 119 25.21 33.82 11.87
C LYS A 119 24.40 34.81 11.03
N ARG A 120 23.38 34.34 10.31
CA ARG A 120 22.48 35.22 9.55
C ARG A 120 21.63 36.09 10.48
N LEU A 121 21.13 35.53 11.59
CA LEU A 121 20.37 36.26 12.59
C LEU A 121 21.23 37.33 13.26
N ASP A 122 22.46 37.02 13.66
CA ASP A 122 23.41 37.96 14.24
C ASP A 122 23.72 39.09 13.23
N SER A 123 23.99 38.76 11.97
CA SER A 123 24.22 39.76 10.92
C SER A 123 23.00 40.63 10.61
N PHE A 124 21.80 40.08 10.81
CA PHE A 124 20.54 40.81 10.66
C PHE A 124 20.33 41.75 11.84
N ILE A 125 20.55 41.29 13.07
CA ILE A 125 20.51 42.12 14.28
C ILE A 125 21.52 43.27 14.17
N GLU A 126 22.76 42.99 13.77
CA GLU A 126 23.80 44.01 13.58
C GLU A 126 23.42 45.04 12.50
N LYS A 127 22.79 44.60 11.40
CA LYS A 127 22.24 45.51 10.37
C LYS A 127 21.08 46.35 10.89
N VAL A 128 20.18 45.76 11.69
CA VAL A 128 19.04 46.45 12.28
C VAL A 128 19.52 47.50 13.29
N GLU A 129 20.49 47.17 14.15
CA GLU A 129 21.09 48.10 15.11
C GLU A 129 21.88 49.22 14.41
N SER A 130 22.60 48.90 13.33
CA SER A 130 23.28 49.90 12.50
C SER A 130 22.28 50.82 11.78
N SER A 131 21.10 50.32 11.42
CA SER A 131 20.00 51.12 10.85
C SER A 131 19.23 51.93 11.89
N ALA A 132 19.28 51.55 13.17
CA ALA A 132 18.59 52.23 14.27
C ALA A 132 19.23 53.58 14.65
N ASN A 133 20.42 53.91 14.14
CA ASN A 133 20.99 55.26 14.22
C ASN A 133 20.50 56.20 13.10
N VAL A 134 19.65 55.72 12.18
CA VAL A 134 18.97 56.54 11.17
C VAL A 134 17.46 56.44 11.40
N SER A 135 16.86 57.58 11.75
CA SER A 135 15.42 57.83 11.90
C SER A 135 14.80 57.52 13.27
N LYS A 136 14.85 58.54 14.14
CA LYS A 136 13.81 58.81 15.14
C LYS A 136 12.57 59.37 14.43
N GLU A 137 11.81 58.53 13.75
CA GLU A 137 10.38 58.78 13.51
C GLU A 137 9.67 57.44 13.62
N ILE A 138 8.93 57.27 14.72
CA ILE A 138 8.03 56.14 14.93
C ILE A 138 6.83 56.37 14.01
N PRO A 139 6.56 55.53 13.00
CA PRO A 139 5.30 55.58 12.29
C PRO A 139 4.25 54.99 13.23
N THR A 140 3.45 55.88 13.79
CA THR A 140 2.17 55.55 14.40
C THR A 140 1.30 54.84 13.36
N LYS A 141 0.96 53.57 13.65
CA LYS A 141 -0.32 52.92 13.34
C LYS A 141 -1.06 53.45 12.09
N ASP A 142 -0.62 53.04 10.89
CA ASP A 142 -1.48 52.75 9.73
C ASP A 142 -0.64 52.25 8.53
N ASN A 143 -1.20 51.29 7.78
CA ASN A 143 -0.75 50.78 6.47
C ASN A 143 0.59 50.02 6.38
N ILE A 144 0.58 48.74 6.77
CA ILE A 144 1.34 47.74 5.99
C ILE A 144 0.38 47.26 4.90
N ASP A 145 0.72 47.55 3.64
CA ASP A 145 -0.15 47.40 2.47
C ASP A 145 -0.97 46.09 2.48
N LYS A 146 -2.29 46.21 2.43
CA LYS A 146 -3.15 45.08 2.03
C LYS A 146 -2.66 44.60 0.67
N VAL A 147 -2.46 43.29 0.51
CA VAL A 147 -2.18 42.69 -0.81
C VAL A 147 -3.25 43.19 -1.78
N ASN A 148 -2.82 43.88 -2.84
CA ASN A 148 -3.75 44.55 -3.74
C ASN A 148 -4.65 43.54 -4.48
N ASP A 149 -5.84 43.99 -4.88
CA ASP A 149 -6.84 43.13 -5.51
C ASP A 149 -6.36 42.52 -6.84
N GLU A 150 -5.44 43.17 -7.55
CA GLU A 150 -4.88 42.63 -8.80
C GLU A 150 -4.00 41.38 -8.58
N THR A 151 -3.24 41.38 -7.49
CA THR A 151 -2.44 40.23 -7.06
C THR A 151 -3.37 39.09 -6.64
N ILE A 152 -4.44 39.40 -5.91
CA ILE A 152 -5.45 38.40 -5.52
C ILE A 152 -6.17 37.82 -6.73
N LYS A 153 -6.59 38.65 -7.69
CA LYS A 153 -7.20 38.18 -8.94
C LYS A 153 -6.26 37.28 -9.73
N SER A 154 -4.98 37.64 -9.81
CA SER A 154 -3.96 36.82 -10.47
C SER A 154 -3.77 35.49 -9.74
N LEU A 155 -3.71 35.50 -8.41
CA LEU A 155 -3.64 34.29 -7.60
C LEU A 155 -4.83 33.37 -7.91
N LEU A 156 -6.06 33.89 -7.88
CA LEU A 156 -7.26 33.09 -8.15
C LEU A 156 -7.24 32.51 -9.58
N LYS A 157 -6.82 33.30 -10.57
CA LYS A 157 -6.74 32.89 -11.97
C LYS A 157 -5.74 31.77 -12.23
N TYR A 158 -4.56 31.85 -11.61
CA TYR A 158 -3.45 30.93 -11.86
C TYR A 158 -3.33 29.79 -10.86
N SER A 159 -4.08 29.83 -9.75
CA SER A 159 -4.13 28.72 -8.80
C SER A 159 -4.71 27.46 -9.44
N SER A 160 -4.20 26.31 -9.00
CA SER A 160 -4.79 25.02 -9.36
C SER A 160 -6.20 24.91 -8.77
N PHE A 161 -7.05 24.07 -9.38
CA PHE A 161 -8.40 23.80 -8.86
C PHE A 161 -8.36 23.34 -7.40
N SER A 162 -7.43 22.45 -7.07
CA SER A 162 -7.19 21.99 -5.69
C SER A 162 -6.77 23.13 -4.74
N GLY A 163 -5.96 24.09 -5.21
CA GLY A 163 -5.61 25.28 -4.42
C GLY A 163 -6.83 26.16 -4.14
N LEU A 164 -7.70 26.33 -5.13
CA LEU A 164 -8.97 27.06 -4.95
C LEU A 164 -9.91 26.34 -3.98
N ILE A 165 -9.96 25.00 -4.00
CA ILE A 165 -10.70 24.20 -3.01
C ILE A 165 -10.13 24.41 -1.60
N ALA A 166 -8.81 24.37 -1.43
CA ALA A 166 -8.18 24.65 -0.14
C ALA A 166 -8.53 26.04 0.38
N LEU A 167 -8.51 27.04 -0.51
CA LEU A 167 -8.86 28.42 -0.19
C LEU A 167 -10.35 28.59 0.13
N TYR A 168 -11.23 27.82 -0.52
CA TYR A 168 -12.66 27.76 -0.19
C TYR A 168 -12.91 27.16 1.20
N ILE A 169 -12.22 26.07 1.56
CA ILE A 169 -12.29 25.47 2.90
C ILE A 169 -11.79 26.47 3.95
N ALA A 170 -10.70 27.20 3.65
CA ALA A 170 -10.19 28.27 4.51
C ALA A 170 -11.19 29.41 4.70
N ASN A 171 -11.85 29.85 3.62
CA ASN A 171 -12.92 30.84 3.71
C ASN A 171 -14.10 30.34 4.55
N TYR A 172 -14.48 29.07 4.42
CA TYR A 172 -15.53 28.48 5.25
C TYR A 172 -15.14 28.46 6.73
N SER A 173 -13.90 28.08 7.07
CA SER A 173 -13.39 28.14 8.45
C SER A 173 -13.47 29.55 9.02
N PHE A 174 -13.11 30.57 8.22
CA PHE A 174 -13.20 31.98 8.60
C PHE A 174 -14.65 32.41 8.85
N SER A 175 -15.56 32.18 7.90
CA SER A 175 -16.96 32.61 7.99
C SER A 175 -17.75 31.87 9.07
N SER A 176 -17.46 30.59 9.29
CA SER A 176 -18.15 29.77 10.31
C SER A 176 -17.50 29.85 11.70
N THR A 177 -16.30 30.42 11.81
CA THR A 177 -15.42 30.40 12.99
C THR A 177 -15.05 28.99 13.50
N LYS A 178 -15.33 27.95 12.70
CA LYS A 178 -15.07 26.55 13.05
C LYS A 178 -13.65 26.14 12.70
N GLU A 179 -13.10 25.26 13.53
CA GLU A 179 -11.86 24.56 13.26
C GLU A 179 -12.14 23.31 12.41
N ILE A 180 -11.42 23.16 11.30
CA ILE A 180 -11.69 22.15 10.28
C ILE A 180 -10.47 21.25 10.13
N SER A 181 -10.64 19.94 10.32
CA SER A 181 -9.60 18.96 10.01
C SER A 181 -9.51 18.75 8.50
N LEU A 182 -8.32 18.97 7.91
CA LEU A 182 -8.10 18.80 6.47
C LEU A 182 -8.18 17.32 6.04
N TYR A 183 -7.94 16.38 6.96
CA TYR A 183 -8.06 14.95 6.70
C TYR A 183 -9.48 14.51 6.32
N LYS A 184 -10.51 15.29 6.68
CA LYS A 184 -11.91 15.01 6.28
C LYS A 184 -12.12 15.06 4.76
N PHE A 185 -11.19 15.66 4.02
CA PHE A 185 -11.28 15.82 2.56
C PHE A 185 -10.36 14.85 1.79
N ASP A 186 -9.64 13.95 2.47
CA ASP A 186 -8.74 13.00 1.81
C ASP A 186 -9.48 11.99 0.93
N ASP A 187 -10.73 11.65 1.24
CA ASP A 187 -11.55 10.79 0.39
C ASP A 187 -11.98 11.46 -0.93
N VAL A 188 -11.84 12.78 -1.05
CA VAL A 188 -12.17 13.53 -2.27
C VAL A 188 -10.97 13.61 -3.21
N TYR A 189 -9.78 13.91 -2.67
CA TYR A 189 -8.60 14.16 -3.49
C TYR A 189 -7.29 13.55 -2.98
N ARG A 190 -7.20 13.00 -1.75
CA ARG A 190 -5.96 12.50 -1.11
C ARG A 190 -4.80 13.51 -1.18
N ILE A 191 -5.07 14.77 -0.87
CA ILE A 191 -4.11 15.87 -0.99
C ILE A 191 -4.12 16.81 0.23
N SER A 192 -4.47 16.32 1.42
CA SER A 192 -4.42 17.10 2.66
C SER A 192 -3.08 17.82 2.88
N LEU A 193 -1.95 17.16 2.58
CA LEU A 193 -0.61 17.78 2.64
C LEU A 193 -0.44 18.95 1.66
N TYR A 194 -0.98 18.84 0.44
CA TYR A 194 -0.95 19.94 -0.53
C TYR A 194 -1.83 21.10 -0.06
N TYR A 195 -3.03 20.84 0.48
CA TYR A 195 -3.88 21.89 1.04
C TYR A 195 -3.18 22.63 2.17
N GLN A 196 -2.51 21.90 3.06
CA GLN A 196 -1.73 22.48 4.14
C GLN A 196 -0.60 23.36 3.60
N GLY A 197 0.23 22.83 2.69
CA GLY A 197 1.33 23.59 2.09
C GLY A 197 0.87 24.85 1.36
N PHE A 198 -0.22 24.74 0.59
CA PHE A 198 -0.83 25.87 -0.12
C PHE A 198 -1.30 26.96 0.84
N LEU A 199 -2.01 26.59 1.92
CA LEU A 199 -2.51 27.55 2.90
C LEU A 199 -1.41 28.18 3.76
N VAL A 200 -0.34 27.43 4.08
CA VAL A 200 0.84 27.98 4.77
C VAL A 200 1.55 29.03 3.90
N ALA A 201 1.63 28.81 2.58
CA ALA A 201 2.17 29.79 1.66
C ALA A 201 1.31 31.08 1.64
N LEU A 202 -0.02 30.95 1.56
CA LEU A 202 -0.94 32.11 1.60
C LEU A 202 -0.91 32.85 2.94
N ASN A 203 -0.72 32.12 4.05
CA ASN A 203 -0.53 32.71 5.37
C ASN A 203 0.76 33.55 5.43
N SER A 204 1.84 33.03 4.85
CA SER A 204 3.12 33.74 4.75
C SER A 204 3.02 35.01 3.89
N MET A 205 2.10 35.03 2.92
CA MET A 205 1.77 36.19 2.09
C MET A 205 0.76 37.16 2.75
N ARG A 206 0.30 36.87 3.97
CA ARG A 206 -0.76 37.64 4.68
C ARG A 206 -2.09 37.71 3.91
N ILE A 207 -2.33 36.73 3.03
CA ILE A 207 -3.59 36.59 2.31
C ILE A 207 -4.63 35.88 3.18
N THR A 208 -4.18 34.93 3.99
CA THR A 208 -4.91 34.34 5.11
C THR A 208 -4.10 34.56 6.40
N SER A 209 -4.74 34.44 7.55
CA SER A 209 -4.09 34.36 8.86
C SER A 209 -4.77 33.28 9.69
N GLY A 210 -4.01 32.53 10.50
CA GLY A 210 -4.57 31.52 11.38
C GLY A 210 -3.63 30.35 11.67
N ALA A 211 -4.18 29.32 12.32
CA ALA A 211 -3.51 28.04 12.47
C ALA A 211 -3.76 27.19 11.22
N HIS A 212 -2.71 26.85 10.49
CA HIS A 212 -2.76 26.09 9.22
C HIS A 212 -1.99 24.77 9.37
N SER A 213 -2.39 23.96 10.37
CA SER A 213 -1.77 22.67 10.67
C SER A 213 -2.63 21.51 10.14
N ALA A 214 -2.62 20.36 10.82
CA ALA A 214 -3.59 19.26 10.62
C ALA A 214 -5.04 19.72 10.77
N SER A 215 -5.27 20.67 11.68
CA SER A 215 -6.52 21.41 11.83
C SER A 215 -6.33 22.86 11.40
N LEU A 216 -7.30 23.34 10.64
CA LEU A 216 -7.36 24.67 10.06
C LEU A 216 -8.30 25.55 10.89
N LYS A 217 -7.76 26.65 11.42
CA LYS A 217 -8.53 27.71 12.08
C LYS A 217 -8.10 29.05 11.53
N VAL A 218 -8.90 29.61 10.63
CA VAL A 218 -8.61 30.88 9.96
C VAL A 218 -9.18 32.04 10.76
N THR A 219 -8.33 33.01 11.09
CA THR A 219 -8.68 34.22 11.85
C THR A 219 -8.80 35.46 10.98
N ALA A 220 -8.18 35.47 9.80
CA ALA A 220 -8.39 36.50 8.79
C ALA A 220 -8.22 35.93 7.38
N ILE A 221 -8.91 36.52 6.40
CA ILE A 221 -8.78 36.23 4.98
C ILE A 221 -8.98 37.53 4.20
N ASN A 222 -8.34 37.67 3.05
CA ASN A 222 -8.54 38.83 2.18
C ASN A 222 -10.02 38.99 1.77
N ASP A 223 -10.51 40.23 1.83
CA ASP A 223 -11.91 40.60 1.59
C ASP A 223 -12.39 40.16 0.19
N TYR A 224 -11.55 40.32 -0.84
CA TYR A 224 -11.88 39.94 -2.22
C TYR A 224 -12.03 38.42 -2.35
N ILE A 225 -11.16 37.64 -1.71
CA ILE A 225 -11.27 36.17 -1.70
C ILE A 225 -12.58 35.76 -1.03
N SER A 226 -12.86 36.34 0.14
CA SER A 226 -14.06 35.97 0.92
C SER A 226 -15.35 36.18 0.13
N ALA A 227 -15.41 37.25 -0.67
CA ALA A 227 -16.57 37.57 -1.49
C ALA A 227 -16.68 36.78 -2.81
N ASN A 228 -15.58 36.22 -3.33
CA ASN A 228 -15.52 35.74 -4.72
C ASN A 228 -15.06 34.29 -4.92
N ILE A 229 -14.46 33.62 -3.93
CA ILE A 229 -13.86 32.29 -4.11
C ILE A 229 -14.85 31.24 -4.62
N GLU A 230 -16.09 31.24 -4.13
CA GLU A 230 -17.12 30.29 -4.59
C GLU A 230 -17.53 30.57 -6.04
N LYS A 231 -17.69 31.85 -6.40
CA LYS A 231 -18.04 32.26 -7.77
C LYS A 231 -16.94 31.86 -8.75
N GLU A 232 -15.68 32.03 -8.36
CA GLU A 232 -14.52 31.65 -9.17
C GLU A 232 -14.47 30.13 -9.38
N LEU A 233 -14.69 29.34 -8.32
CA LEU A 233 -14.75 27.88 -8.42
C LEU A 233 -15.84 27.41 -9.38
N ILE A 234 -17.06 27.98 -9.27
CA ILE A 234 -18.17 27.66 -10.18
C ILE A 234 -17.82 28.03 -11.62
N ALA A 235 -17.27 29.22 -11.86
CA ALA A 235 -16.86 29.65 -13.20
C ALA A 235 -15.78 28.73 -13.80
N ARG A 236 -14.83 28.26 -12.97
CA ARG A 236 -13.77 27.34 -13.39
C ARG A 236 -14.32 25.95 -13.74
N ILE A 237 -15.29 25.45 -12.97
CA ILE A 237 -15.98 24.18 -13.23
C ILE A 237 -16.75 24.24 -14.55
N GLU A 238 -17.50 25.32 -14.81
CA GLU A 238 -18.24 25.48 -16.06
C GLU A 238 -17.31 25.53 -17.29
N LYS A 239 -16.19 26.24 -17.18
CA LYS A 239 -15.18 26.26 -18.25
C LYS A 239 -14.54 24.88 -18.48
N GLU A 240 -14.26 24.16 -17.40
CA GLU A 240 -13.71 22.81 -17.47
C GLU A 240 -14.71 21.83 -18.11
N LYS A 241 -16.00 21.94 -17.79
CA LYS A 241 -17.05 21.10 -18.37
C LYS A 241 -17.19 21.26 -19.88
N GLN A 242 -16.99 22.49 -20.40
CA GLN A 242 -17.01 22.77 -21.84
C GLN A 242 -15.81 22.16 -22.58
N THR A 243 -14.64 22.09 -21.95
CA THR A 243 -13.40 21.60 -22.56
C THR A 243 -13.17 20.11 -22.30
N HIS A 244 -13.57 19.62 -21.14
CA HIS A 244 -13.43 18.24 -20.66
C HIS A 244 -14.75 17.78 -20.00
N PRO A 245 -15.75 17.32 -20.79
CA PRO A 245 -17.06 16.94 -20.26
C PRO A 245 -17.06 15.78 -19.26
N LYS A 246 -15.97 14.99 -19.20
CA LYS A 246 -15.79 13.89 -18.25
C LYS A 246 -15.07 14.31 -16.95
N SER A 247 -14.81 15.60 -16.75
CA SER A 247 -14.16 16.11 -15.55
C SER A 247 -14.97 15.79 -14.29
N THR A 248 -14.27 15.42 -13.23
CA THR A 248 -14.87 15.13 -11.91
C THR A 248 -14.97 16.36 -11.02
N TRP A 249 -14.58 17.55 -11.50
CA TRP A 249 -14.45 18.75 -10.67
C TRP A 249 -15.77 19.18 -10.03
N GLU A 250 -16.88 19.11 -10.78
CA GLU A 250 -18.23 19.41 -10.27
C GLU A 250 -18.60 18.46 -9.12
N THR A 251 -18.47 17.15 -9.35
CA THR A 251 -18.75 16.12 -8.34
C THR A 251 -17.89 16.29 -7.09
N SER A 252 -16.61 16.55 -7.26
CA SER A 252 -15.70 16.74 -6.14
C SER A 252 -15.98 18.03 -5.35
N PHE A 253 -16.33 19.12 -6.03
CA PHE A 253 -16.71 20.36 -5.35
C PHE A 253 -18.01 20.18 -4.54
N THR A 254 -19.01 19.50 -5.09
CA THR A 254 -20.23 19.15 -4.37
C THR A 254 -19.93 18.33 -3.11
N LYS A 255 -19.07 17.30 -3.20
CA LYS A 255 -18.65 16.53 -2.02
C LYS A 255 -17.99 17.40 -0.94
N VAL A 256 -17.13 18.34 -1.34
CA VAL A 256 -16.53 19.29 -0.38
C VAL A 256 -17.60 20.13 0.30
N LYS A 257 -18.59 20.64 -0.45
CA LYS A 257 -19.72 21.40 0.12
C LYS A 257 -20.55 20.55 1.09
N ASP A 258 -20.82 19.30 0.74
CA ASP A 258 -21.59 18.38 1.60
C ASP A 258 -20.86 18.10 2.92
N ILE A 259 -19.54 17.85 2.85
CA ILE A 259 -18.70 17.69 4.03
C ILE A 259 -18.76 18.95 4.89
N LEU A 260 -18.57 20.14 4.31
CA LEU A 260 -18.60 21.41 5.04
C LEU A 260 -19.96 21.68 5.66
N ALA A 261 -21.06 21.38 4.97
CA ALA A 261 -22.42 21.56 5.50
C ALA A 261 -22.74 20.63 6.69
N SER A 262 -22.02 19.52 6.82
CA SER A 262 -22.16 18.56 7.94
C SER A 262 -21.36 18.93 9.20
N LEU A 263 -20.49 19.95 9.13
CA LEU A 263 -19.67 20.44 10.25
C LEU A 263 -20.43 21.44 11.10
#